data_AF-A0AAW7TGY2-F1
#
_entry.id   AF-A0AAW7TGY2-F1
#
_cell.length_a   1.000
_cell.length_b   1.000
_cell.length_c   1.000
_cell.angle_alpha   90.00
_cell.angle_beta   90.00
_cell.angle_gamma   90.00
#
_symmetry.space_group_name_H-M   'P 1'
#
loop_
_entity.id
_entity.type
_entity.pdbx_description
1 polymer ?
#
loop_
_entity_poly.entity_id
_entity_poly.type
_entity_poly.pdbx_seq_one_letter_code
_entity_poly.pdbx_strand_id
1 'polypeptide(L)'
;MEQLLQRIFDELAFLRANMATKADVAALKDDIRALESRVSHIEQTMATKDDIASIEQRMATKDDVALVPAIREMVGQLMERMTVVELHVQEIPMMKQQIEQLSQQMQEGFEKLDHQETVLQALSLRSIQQANDIHYLKTNAISTK
;
A
#
# COMPACT_ATOMS: atom_id res chain seq x y z
N MET A 1 54.36 53.66 71.54
CA MET A 1 55.12 52.83 70.57
C MET A 1 54.56 51.41 70.52
N GLU A 2 54.37 50.75 71.67
CA GLU A 2 53.81 49.37 71.75
C GLU A 2 52.40 49.21 71.16
N GLN A 3 51.46 50.13 71.42
CA GLN A 3 50.09 50.04 70.86
C GLN A 3 50.06 50.09 69.32
N LEU A 4 50.94 50.88 68.72
CA LEU A 4 51.03 51.00 67.27
C LEU A 4 51.65 49.73 66.65
N LEU A 5 52.63 49.14 67.33
CA LEU A 5 53.18 47.84 66.95
C LEU A 5 52.14 46.72 67.05
N GLN A 6 51.37 46.68 68.15
CA GLN A 6 50.31 45.69 68.33
C GLN A 6 49.26 45.78 67.21
N ARG A 7 48.81 47.00 66.88
CA ARG A 7 47.86 47.21 65.78
C ARG A 7 48.41 46.76 64.42
N ILE A 8 49.70 47.01 64.14
CA ILE A 8 50.35 46.52 62.91
C ILE A 8 50.37 44.99 62.87
N PHE A 9 50.67 44.31 63.99
CA PHE A 9 50.64 42.84 64.03
C PHE A 9 49.23 42.28 63.82
N ASP A 10 48.21 42.90 64.42
CA ASP A 10 46.82 42.51 64.24
C ASP A 10 46.37 42.70 62.77
N GLU A 11 46.74 43.82 62.14
CA GLU A 11 46.45 44.10 60.72
C GLU A 11 47.21 43.15 59.78
N LEU A 12 48.46 42.79 60.07
CA LEU A 12 49.23 41.81 59.30
C LEU A 12 48.67 40.39 59.44
N ALA A 13 48.23 40.01 60.64
CA ALA A 13 47.57 38.73 60.87
C ALA A 13 46.24 38.66 60.11
N PHE A 14 45.46 39.74 60.14
CA PHE A 14 44.22 39.87 59.37
C PHE A 14 44.47 39.77 57.86
N LEU A 15 45.47 40.48 57.34
CA LEU A 15 45.84 40.41 55.92
C LEU A 15 46.25 38.99 55.53
N ARG A 16 47.08 38.32 56.35
CA ARG A 16 47.53 36.94 56.11
C ARG A 16 46.37 35.94 56.09
N ALA A 17 45.36 36.14 56.92
CA ALA A 17 44.19 35.27 56.96
C ALA A 17 43.27 35.42 55.73
N ASN A 18 43.29 36.58 55.06
CA ASN A 18 42.37 36.89 53.95
C ASN A 18 43.03 36.96 52.57
N MET A 19 44.37 36.98 52.51
CA MET A 19 45.06 37.00 51.22
C MET A 19 44.97 35.64 50.53
N ALA A 20 44.69 35.65 49.23
CA ALA A 20 44.91 34.48 48.40
C ALA A 20 46.41 34.15 48.37
N THR A 21 46.71 32.88 48.55
CA THR A 21 48.07 32.37 48.48
C THR A 21 48.43 32.01 47.03
N LYS A 22 49.72 31.76 46.80
CA LYS A 22 50.18 31.22 45.51
C LYS A 22 49.57 29.84 45.20
N ALA A 23 49.19 29.07 46.22
CA ALA A 23 48.55 27.78 46.04
C ALA A 23 47.12 27.95 45.51
N ASP A 24 46.37 28.92 46.02
CA ASP A 24 45.02 29.23 45.53
C ASP A 24 45.03 29.65 44.06
N VAL A 25 46.01 30.48 43.68
CA VAL A 25 46.22 30.89 42.28
C VAL A 25 46.62 29.71 41.39
N ALA A 26 47.44 28.78 41.89
CA ALA A 26 47.83 27.59 41.17
C ALA A 26 46.63 26.65 40.93
N ALA A 27 45.80 26.43 41.96
CA ALA A 27 44.58 25.63 41.84
C ALA A 27 43.61 26.22 40.82
N LEU A 28 43.36 27.53 40.88
CA LEU A 28 42.52 28.22 39.88
C LEU A 28 43.07 28.08 38.45
N LYS A 29 44.39 28.10 38.28
CA LYS A 29 45.01 27.91 36.97
C LYS A 29 44.76 26.51 36.42
N ASP A 30 44.80 25.49 37.26
CA ASP A 30 44.52 24.11 36.86
C ASP A 30 43.02 23.90 36.56
N ASP A 31 42.13 24.53 37.31
CA ASP A 31 40.69 24.56 37.02
C ASP A 31 40.39 25.23 35.68
N ILE A 32 41.06 26.35 35.37
CA ILE A 32 40.93 27.04 34.08
C ILE A 32 41.37 26.12 32.93
N ARG A 33 42.51 25.43 33.07
CA ARG A 33 42.98 24.47 32.05
C ARG A 33 42.00 23.31 31.85
N ALA A 34 41.42 22.80 32.92
CA ALA A 34 40.41 21.76 32.84
C ALA A 34 39.15 22.27 32.12
N LEU A 35 38.74 23.52 32.38
CA LEU A 35 37.61 24.14 31.70
C LEU A 35 37.89 24.39 30.21
N GLU A 36 39.07 24.89 29.85
CA GLU A 36 39.51 25.06 28.47
C GLU A 36 39.45 23.74 27.70
N SER A 37 39.95 22.66 28.30
CA SER A 37 39.88 21.32 27.70
C SER A 37 38.43 20.85 27.50
N ARG A 38 37.53 21.14 28.44
CA ARG A 38 36.10 20.76 28.34
C ARG A 38 35.38 21.58 27.27
N VAL A 39 35.64 22.89 27.20
CA VAL A 39 35.05 23.76 26.18
C VAL A 39 35.50 23.32 24.80
N SER A 40 36.79 23.06 24.61
CA SER A 40 37.31 22.55 23.34
C SER A 40 36.67 21.22 22.93
N HIS A 41 36.44 20.32 23.88
CA HIS A 41 35.74 19.06 23.59
C HIS A 41 34.26 19.27 23.21
N ILE A 42 33.56 20.22 23.86
CA ILE A 42 32.19 20.58 23.50
C ILE A 42 32.15 21.16 22.08
N GLU A 43 33.05 22.07 21.74
CA GLU A 43 33.13 22.67 20.41
C GLU A 43 33.36 21.63 19.30
N GLN A 44 34.12 20.56 19.59
CA GLN A 44 34.36 19.47 18.65
C GLN A 44 33.18 18.50 18.48
N THR A 45 32.28 18.42 19.45
CA THR A 45 31.21 17.41 19.49
C THR A 45 29.80 18.00 19.33
N MET A 46 29.64 19.30 19.53
CA MET A 46 28.37 19.97 19.29
C MET A 46 28.06 20.04 17.80
N ALA A 47 26.80 19.80 17.45
CA ALA A 47 26.31 20.17 16.14
C ALA A 47 26.34 21.69 15.99
N THR A 48 26.94 22.17 14.91
CA THR A 48 26.95 23.58 14.56
C THR A 48 25.61 23.99 13.94
N LYS A 49 25.38 25.29 13.80
CA LYS A 49 24.19 25.79 13.09
C LYS A 49 24.16 25.34 11.63
N ASP A 50 25.32 25.22 10.99
CA ASP A 50 25.45 24.78 9.61
C ASP A 50 25.10 23.29 9.48
N ASP A 51 25.49 22.46 10.47
CA ASP A 51 25.09 21.05 10.53
C ASP A 51 23.56 20.91 10.62
N ILE A 52 22.93 21.71 11.49
CA ILE A 52 21.47 21.70 11.64
C ILE A 52 20.78 22.14 10.35
N ALA A 53 21.26 23.22 9.71
CA ALA A 53 20.69 23.68 8.44
C ALA A 53 20.83 22.64 7.32
N SER A 54 21.97 21.96 7.24
CA SER A 54 22.21 20.86 6.29
C SER A 54 21.28 19.67 6.55
N ILE A 55 21.03 19.34 7.82
CA ILE A 55 20.09 18.30 8.23
C ILE A 55 18.66 18.69 7.83
N GLU A 56 18.22 19.92 8.13
CA GLU A 56 16.88 20.42 7.79
C GLU A 56 16.62 20.40 6.27
N GLN A 57 17.62 20.69 5.44
CA GLN A 57 17.48 20.62 3.98
C GLN A 57 17.34 19.19 3.44
N ARG A 58 17.86 18.19 4.15
CA ARG A 58 17.94 16.80 3.67
C ARG A 58 16.89 15.87 4.28
N MET A 59 16.45 16.18 5.49
CA MET A 59 15.49 15.34 6.21
C MET A 59 14.06 15.68 5.82
N ALA A 60 13.24 14.64 5.66
CA ALA A 60 11.80 14.82 5.64
C ALA A 60 11.36 15.40 6.99
N THR A 61 10.59 16.46 6.93
CA THR A 61 9.97 17.09 8.09
C THR A 61 8.78 16.28 8.56
N LYS A 62 8.24 16.63 9.74
CA LYS A 62 7.00 16.01 10.24
C LYS A 62 5.82 16.23 9.28
N ASP A 63 5.80 17.34 8.56
CA ASP A 63 4.74 17.68 7.62
C ASP A 63 4.82 16.81 6.35
N ASP A 64 6.04 16.52 5.87
CA ASP A 64 6.25 15.64 4.71
C ASP A 64 5.70 14.22 4.93
N VAL A 65 5.72 13.74 6.17
CA VAL A 65 5.25 12.39 6.54
C VAL A 65 3.84 12.36 7.12
N ALA A 66 3.16 13.51 7.24
CA ALA A 66 1.85 13.61 7.86
C ALA A 66 0.77 12.79 7.11
N LEU A 67 0.93 12.61 5.80
CA LEU A 67 -0.01 11.85 4.95
C LEU A 67 0.24 10.35 4.94
N VAL A 68 1.38 9.86 5.44
CA VAL A 68 1.74 8.43 5.41
C VAL A 68 0.68 7.52 6.07
N PRO A 69 0.06 7.88 7.22
CA PRO A 69 -1.01 7.08 7.80
C PRO A 69 -2.24 6.96 6.88
N ALA A 70 -2.66 8.06 6.25
CA ALA A 70 -3.79 8.06 5.33
C ALA A 70 -3.49 7.22 4.07
N ILE A 71 -2.27 7.34 3.51
CA ILE A 71 -1.82 6.52 2.39
C ILE A 71 -1.84 5.04 2.76
N ARG A 72 -1.36 4.69 3.96
CA ARG A 72 -1.38 3.30 4.45
C ARG A 72 -2.81 2.75 4.53
N GLU A 73 -3.75 3.54 5.03
CA GLU A 73 -5.17 3.15 5.10
C GLU A 73 -5.76 2.95 3.69
N MET A 74 -5.53 3.89 2.77
CA MET A 74 -5.98 3.77 1.38
C MET A 74 -5.42 2.52 0.69
N VAL A 75 -4.13 2.21 0.90
CA VAL A 75 -3.50 1.00 0.38
C VAL A 75 -4.13 -0.26 0.98
N GLY A 76 -4.43 -0.26 2.29
CA GLY A 76 -5.13 -1.36 2.95
C GLY A 76 -6.50 -1.63 2.33
N GLN A 77 -7.30 -0.58 2.12
CA GLN A 77 -8.60 -0.69 1.44
C GLN A 77 -8.48 -1.20 0.00
N LEU A 78 -7.43 -0.78 -0.71
CA LEU A 78 -7.17 -1.27 -2.08
C LEU A 78 -6.84 -2.77 -2.09
N MET A 79 -6.07 -3.25 -1.11
CA MET A 79 -5.76 -4.67 -0.98
C MET A 79 -7.02 -5.50 -0.71
N GLU A 80 -7.90 -5.05 0.17
CA GLU A 80 -9.18 -5.73 0.44
C GLU A 80 -10.05 -5.81 -0.82
N ARG A 81 -10.13 -4.72 -1.59
CA ARG A 81 -10.84 -4.71 -2.88
C ARG A 81 -10.20 -5.64 -3.90
N MET A 82 -8.87 -5.76 -3.92
CA MET A 82 -8.16 -6.66 -4.82
C MET A 82 -8.51 -8.13 -4.53
N THR A 83 -8.61 -8.51 -3.26
CA THR A 83 -9.02 -9.87 -2.88
C THR A 83 -10.39 -10.24 -3.44
N VAL A 84 -11.35 -9.31 -3.44
CA VAL A 84 -12.68 -9.53 -4.04
C VAL A 84 -12.58 -9.72 -5.56
N VAL A 85 -11.73 -8.95 -6.24
CA VAL A 85 -11.50 -9.10 -7.69
C VAL A 85 -10.86 -10.46 -8.00
N GLU A 86 -9.88 -10.89 -7.21
CA GLU A 86 -9.24 -12.20 -7.36
C GLU A 86 -10.26 -13.34 -7.27
N LEU A 87 -11.20 -13.28 -6.32
CA LEU A 87 -12.29 -14.26 -6.20
C LEU A 87 -13.16 -14.30 -7.46
N HIS A 88 -13.64 -13.16 -7.95
CA HIS A 88 -14.45 -13.13 -9.17
C HIS A 88 -13.69 -13.64 -10.40
N VAL A 89 -12.38 -13.36 -10.51
CA VAL A 89 -11.56 -13.85 -11.62
C VAL A 89 -11.44 -15.38 -11.60
N GLN A 90 -11.45 -16.01 -10.41
CA GLN A 90 -11.45 -17.47 -10.28
C GLN A 90 -12.75 -18.13 -10.75
N GLU A 91 -13.88 -17.40 -10.77
CA GLU A 91 -15.17 -17.92 -11.23
C GLU A 91 -15.32 -17.90 -12.77
N ILE A 92 -14.53 -17.09 -13.47
CA ILE A 92 -14.60 -16.92 -14.94
C ILE A 92 -14.47 -18.24 -15.72
N PRO A 93 -13.56 -19.18 -15.40
CA PRO A 93 -13.43 -20.44 -16.13
C PRO A 93 -14.70 -21.30 -16.05
N MET A 94 -15.34 -21.35 -14.88
CA MET A 94 -16.58 -22.09 -14.69
C MET A 94 -17.73 -21.48 -15.50
N MET A 95 -17.87 -20.14 -15.46
CA MET A 95 -18.86 -19.43 -16.28
C MET A 95 -18.61 -19.64 -17.78
N LYS A 96 -17.34 -19.59 -18.22
CA LYS A 96 -16.96 -19.87 -19.61
C LYS A 96 -17.37 -21.29 -20.02
N GLN A 97 -17.10 -22.28 -19.17
CA GLN A 97 -17.48 -23.67 -19.43
C GLN A 97 -19.01 -23.83 -19.53
N GLN A 98 -19.78 -23.18 -18.65
CA GLN A 98 -21.24 -23.21 -18.69
C GLN A 98 -21.79 -22.60 -19.99
N ILE A 99 -21.20 -21.48 -20.46
CA ILE A 99 -21.58 -20.85 -21.72
C ILE A 99 -21.27 -21.78 -22.91
N GLU A 100 -20.12 -22.44 -22.91
CA GLU A 100 -19.74 -23.41 -23.95
C GLU A 100 -20.75 -24.57 -24.02
N GLN A 101 -21.14 -25.12 -22.86
CA GLN A 101 -22.13 -26.18 -22.76
C GLN A 101 -23.52 -25.73 -23.27
N LEU A 102 -23.97 -24.54 -22.88
CA LEU A 102 -25.23 -23.98 -23.37
C LEU A 102 -25.19 -23.78 -24.90
N SER A 103 -24.06 -23.30 -25.44
CA SER A 103 -23.87 -23.14 -26.88
C SER A 103 -23.97 -24.47 -27.62
N GLN A 104 -23.39 -25.54 -27.06
CA GLN A 104 -23.49 -26.88 -27.64
C GLN A 104 -24.92 -27.42 -27.62
N GLN A 105 -25.63 -27.28 -26.49
CA GLN A 105 -27.03 -27.67 -26.39
C GLN A 105 -27.92 -26.94 -27.38
N MET A 106 -27.65 -25.65 -27.61
CA MET A 106 -28.38 -24.84 -28.59
C MET A 106 -28.14 -25.34 -30.01
N GLN A 107 -26.88 -25.68 -30.35
CA GLN A 107 -26.50 -26.23 -31.65
C GLN A 107 -27.22 -27.57 -31.92
N GLU A 108 -27.21 -28.48 -30.95
CA GLU A 108 -27.97 -29.74 -31.02
C GLU A 108 -29.49 -29.50 -31.18
N GLY A 109 -30.01 -28.43 -30.57
CA GLY A 109 -31.38 -27.99 -30.73
C GLY A 109 -31.71 -27.59 -32.17
N PHE A 110 -30.84 -26.80 -32.81
CA PHE A 110 -31.00 -26.42 -34.21
C PHE A 110 -30.94 -27.62 -35.15
N GLU A 111 -30.00 -28.54 -34.95
CA GLU A 111 -29.90 -29.77 -35.76
C GLU A 111 -31.17 -30.63 -35.69
N LYS A 112 -31.79 -30.71 -34.50
CA LYS A 112 -33.07 -31.42 -34.31
C LYS A 112 -34.22 -30.71 -35.03
N LEU A 113 -34.25 -29.38 -35.03
CA LEU A 113 -35.26 -28.62 -35.77
C LEU A 113 -35.14 -28.83 -37.28
N ASP A 114 -33.93 -28.77 -37.83
CA ASP A 114 -33.65 -29.04 -39.26
C ASP A 114 -34.10 -30.46 -39.65
N HIS A 115 -33.81 -31.44 -38.78
CA HIS A 115 -34.27 -32.81 -38.99
C HIS A 115 -35.80 -32.93 -38.96
N GLN A 116 -36.46 -32.28 -37.99
CA GLN A 116 -37.91 -32.24 -37.90
C GLN A 116 -38.55 -31.60 -39.14
N GLU A 117 -37.96 -30.52 -39.66
CA GLU A 117 -38.42 -29.88 -40.90
C GLU A 117 -38.35 -30.85 -42.09
N THR A 118 -37.22 -31.55 -42.24
CA THR A 118 -37.03 -32.53 -43.31
C THR A 118 -38.08 -33.66 -43.23
N VAL A 119 -38.34 -34.19 -42.04
CA VAL A 119 -39.35 -35.23 -41.83
C VAL A 119 -40.76 -34.73 -42.17
N LEU A 120 -41.12 -33.52 -41.75
CA LEU A 120 -42.42 -32.90 -42.06
C LEU A 120 -42.59 -32.69 -43.57
N GLN A 121 -41.55 -32.24 -44.28
CA GLN A 121 -41.57 -32.09 -45.73
C GLN A 121 -41.82 -33.44 -46.44
N ALA A 122 -41.12 -34.50 -46.01
CA ALA A 122 -41.29 -35.84 -46.59
C ALA A 122 -42.69 -36.43 -46.35
N LEU A 123 -43.24 -36.25 -45.13
CA LEU A 123 -44.60 -36.68 -44.81
C LEU A 123 -45.64 -35.93 -45.65
N SER A 124 -45.50 -34.61 -45.81
CA SER A 124 -46.37 -33.80 -46.66
C SER A 124 -46.39 -34.31 -48.11
N LEU A 125 -45.20 -34.56 -48.69
CA LEU A 125 -45.09 -35.11 -50.04
C LEU A 125 -45.78 -36.48 -50.18
N ARG A 126 -45.60 -37.37 -49.19
CA ARG A 126 -46.23 -38.70 -49.19
C ARG A 126 -47.75 -38.61 -49.03
N SER A 127 -48.26 -37.70 -48.21
CA SER A 127 -49.69 -37.46 -48.07
C SER A 127 -50.32 -36.94 -49.38
N ILE A 128 -49.63 -36.05 -50.10
CA ILE A 128 -50.07 -35.60 -51.43
C ILE A 128 -50.11 -36.78 -52.41
N GLN A 129 -49.05 -37.60 -52.44
CA GLN A 129 -49.01 -38.78 -53.31
C GLN A 129 -50.16 -39.75 -53.00
N GLN A 130 -50.38 -40.07 -51.73
CA GLN A 130 -51.48 -40.94 -51.31
C GLN A 130 -52.86 -40.36 -51.71
N ALA A 131 -53.07 -39.06 -51.56
CA ALA A 131 -54.31 -38.41 -51.97
C ALA A 131 -54.54 -38.54 -53.50
N ASN A 132 -53.48 -38.36 -54.29
CA ASN A 132 -53.52 -38.55 -55.74
C ASN A 132 -53.78 -40.01 -56.12
N ASP A 133 -53.08 -40.97 -55.52
CA ASP A 133 -53.27 -42.41 -55.77
C ASP A 133 -54.71 -42.86 -55.50
N ILE A 134 -55.30 -42.40 -54.38
CA ILE A 134 -56.70 -42.65 -54.04
C ILE A 134 -57.64 -42.05 -55.10
N HIS A 135 -57.34 -40.85 -55.61
CA HIS A 135 -58.14 -40.21 -56.66
C HIS A 135 -58.10 -41.00 -57.97
N TYR A 136 -56.93 -41.46 -58.41
CA TYR A 136 -56.79 -42.32 -59.60
C TYR A 136 -57.55 -43.65 -59.46
N LEU A 137 -57.45 -44.31 -58.30
CA LEU A 137 -58.20 -45.54 -58.05
C LEU A 137 -59.72 -45.31 -58.10
N LYS A 138 -60.22 -44.20 -57.53
CA LYS A 138 -61.64 -43.84 -57.56
C LYS A 138 -62.15 -43.56 -58.98
N THR A 139 -61.40 -42.82 -59.78
CA THR A 139 -61.81 -42.44 -61.15
C THR A 139 -61.84 -43.64 -62.11
N ASN A 140 -60.84 -44.53 -62.05
CA ASN A 140 -60.81 -45.76 -62.86
C ASN A 140 -61.94 -46.74 -62.49
N ALA A 141 -62.29 -46.82 -61.21
CA ALA A 141 -63.39 -47.68 -60.74
C ALA A 141 -64.78 -47.19 -61.18
N ILE A 142 -64.93 -45.91 -61.49
CA ILE A 142 -66.17 -45.31 -61.99
C ILE A 142 -66.27 -45.47 -63.52
N SER A 143 -65.16 -45.39 -64.26
CA SER A 143 -65.15 -45.51 -65.72
C SER A 143 -65.27 -46.95 -66.25
N THR A 144 -65.22 -47.96 -65.38
CA THR A 144 -65.36 -49.40 -65.73
C THR A 144 -66.72 -50.00 -65.38
N LYS A 145 -67.69 -49.17 -64.95
CA LYS A 145 -69.10 -49.53 -64.81
C LYS A 145 -69.92 -48.87 -65.91
#